data_AF-A0A395IHM1-F1
#
_entry.id   AF-A0A395IHM1-F1
#
_cell.length_a   1.000
_cell.length_b   1.000
_cell.length_c   1.000
_cell.angle_alpha   90.00
_cell.angle_beta   90.00
_cell.angle_gamma   90.00
#
_symmetry.space_group_name_H-M   'P 1'
#
loop_
_entity.id
_entity.type
_entity.pdbx_description
1 polymer ?
#
loop_
_entity_poly.entity_id
_entity_poly.type
_entity_poly.pdbx_seq_one_letter_code
_entity_poly.pdbx_strand_id
1 'polypeptide(L)'
;MRMKRKAKQRNQNAAFNFDSRFEDEDDEPEFAEEDGEEWGDDDEVPELVELAPEDRDTFGKFFPAEDDPSQMLKESWGGADEGEQEEQGTDLTALILERIAQFEAKQSGQPGAVLDVYTKIGLILSRYKSGKLPKPFKILPTVPNWEQILEITRPDKWTPNACYEATRIFVSRTPIIAQRFVEMVLLEKVREDIHETNHLNVHLFKALKKALYKPAHSSRDSSSHD
;
A
#
# COMPACT_ATOMS: atom_id res chain seq x y z
N MET A 1 77.29 30.61 12.41
CA MET A 1 76.47 29.38 12.29
C MET A 1 75.54 29.31 13.50
N ARG A 2 74.25 29.64 13.37
CA ARG A 2 73.25 29.45 14.44
C ARG A 2 71.91 29.14 13.77
N MET A 3 71.57 27.85 13.77
CA MET A 3 70.39 27.31 13.08
C MET A 3 69.10 27.72 13.78
N LYS A 4 68.15 28.25 13.01
CA LYS A 4 66.76 28.48 13.42
C LYS A 4 66.03 27.13 13.45
N ARG A 5 65.47 26.75 14.60
CA ARG A 5 64.53 25.62 14.72
C ARG A 5 63.14 26.10 14.27
N LYS A 6 62.65 25.64 13.11
CA LYS A 6 61.24 25.75 12.71
C LYS A 6 60.48 24.60 13.37
N ALA A 7 59.47 24.92 14.18
CA ALA A 7 58.50 23.94 14.65
C ALA A 7 57.60 23.49 13.49
N LYS A 8 57.48 22.18 13.31
CA LYS A 8 56.61 21.52 12.32
C LYS A 8 55.22 21.40 12.96
N GLN A 9 54.30 22.30 12.62
CA GLN A 9 52.91 22.18 13.05
C GLN A 9 52.28 20.98 12.32
N ARG A 10 51.70 20.05 13.09
CA ARG A 10 51.01 18.85 12.61
C ARG A 10 49.81 19.24 11.75
N ASN A 11 49.77 18.69 10.54
CA ASN A 11 48.59 18.63 9.70
C ASN A 11 47.49 17.93 10.49
N GLN A 12 46.49 18.68 10.96
CA GLN A 12 45.31 18.10 11.59
C GLN A 12 44.36 17.74 10.45
N ASN A 13 44.05 16.45 10.35
CA ASN A 13 43.23 15.87 9.30
C ASN A 13 41.90 16.63 9.18
N ALA A 14 41.69 17.27 8.03
CA ALA A 14 40.47 17.97 7.66
C ALA A 14 39.22 17.07 7.54
N ALA A 15 39.38 15.75 7.73
CA ALA A 15 38.30 14.77 7.65
C ALA A 15 37.30 14.81 8.84
N PHE A 16 37.58 15.58 9.90
CA PHE A 16 36.74 15.62 11.11
C PHE A 16 36.36 17.03 11.56
N ASN A 17 36.51 18.06 10.71
CA ASN A 17 36.06 19.38 11.07
C ASN A 17 34.53 19.47 10.86
N PHE A 18 33.77 19.58 11.96
CA PHE A 18 32.31 19.62 11.96
C PHE A 18 31.74 20.94 11.41
N ASP A 19 32.55 22.00 11.45
CA ASP A 19 32.16 23.36 11.07
C ASP A 19 32.12 23.58 9.55
N SER A 20 32.90 22.81 8.77
CA SER A 20 32.93 22.94 7.30
C SER A 20 31.78 22.22 6.58
N ARG A 21 30.80 21.68 7.32
CA ARG A 21 29.64 20.98 6.74
C ARG A 21 28.41 21.88 6.60
N PHE A 22 28.42 23.06 7.21
CA PHE A 22 27.23 23.92 7.32
C PHE A 22 27.48 25.39 6.93
N GLU A 23 28.53 25.68 6.15
CA GLU A 23 28.68 27.01 5.52
C GLU A 23 28.24 26.94 4.05
N ASP A 24 26.98 27.37 3.85
CA ASP A 24 26.34 27.99 2.69
C ASP A 24 26.84 27.66 1.26
N GLU A 25 26.02 26.89 0.53
CA GLU A 25 25.82 27.05 -0.91
C GLU A 25 24.32 26.84 -1.22
N ASP A 26 23.64 27.95 -1.53
CA ASP A 26 22.36 27.97 -2.23
C ASP A 26 22.55 27.35 -3.62
N ASP A 27 22.36 26.03 -3.73
CA ASP A 27 22.07 25.36 -4.99
C ASP A 27 20.91 24.38 -4.75
N GLU A 28 19.73 24.73 -5.26
CA GLU A 28 18.62 23.79 -5.38
C GLU A 28 19.07 22.59 -6.22
N PRO A 29 19.06 21.36 -5.70
CA PRO A 29 19.12 20.21 -6.58
C PRO A 29 17.78 20.14 -7.32
N GLU A 30 17.79 20.60 -8.58
CA GLU A 30 16.80 20.21 -9.58
C GLU A 30 16.79 18.67 -9.60
N PHE A 31 15.79 18.08 -8.93
CA PHE A 31 15.61 16.64 -8.88
C PHE A 31 15.31 16.17 -10.30
N ALA A 32 16.36 15.79 -11.03
CA ALA A 32 16.23 14.99 -12.23
C ALA A 32 15.36 13.77 -11.88
N GLU A 33 14.27 13.62 -12.63
CA GLU A 33 13.40 12.46 -12.56
C GLU A 33 14.22 11.23 -12.91
N GLU A 34 14.74 10.56 -11.88
CA GLU A 34 15.29 9.21 -11.98
C GLU A 34 14.07 8.31 -12.18
N ASP A 35 13.72 8.11 -13.45
CA ASP A 35 12.88 7.04 -13.96
C ASP A 35 13.51 5.72 -13.54
N GLY A 36 13.18 5.31 -12.31
CA GLY A 36 13.57 4.05 -11.73
C GLY A 36 12.82 2.92 -12.42
N GLU A 37 13.33 2.56 -13.58
CA GLU A 37 13.31 1.25 -14.24
C GLU A 37 12.22 0.33 -13.68
N GLU A 38 11.09 0.37 -14.38
CA GLU A 38 10.02 -0.62 -14.39
C GLU A 38 10.62 -2.02 -14.60
N TRP A 39 10.88 -2.71 -13.49
CA TRP A 39 11.24 -4.12 -13.52
C TRP A 39 10.06 -4.93 -14.03
N GLY A 40 10.08 -5.23 -15.33
CA GLY A 40 9.43 -6.35 -15.98
C GLY A 40 7.95 -6.48 -15.67
N ASP A 41 7.13 -5.88 -16.53
CA ASP A 41 5.77 -6.33 -16.77
C ASP A 41 5.82 -7.79 -17.29
N ASP A 42 5.92 -8.73 -16.36
CA ASP A 42 5.77 -10.16 -16.61
C ASP A 42 4.29 -10.52 -16.40
N ASP A 43 3.41 -9.80 -17.09
CA ASP A 43 2.02 -10.17 -17.36
C ASP A 43 1.99 -11.31 -18.41
N GLU A 44 2.90 -12.29 -18.31
CA GLU A 44 2.78 -13.56 -19.03
C GLU A 44 1.74 -14.42 -18.29
N VAL A 45 0.48 -14.21 -18.66
CA VAL A 45 -0.63 -15.08 -18.25
C VAL A 45 -0.34 -16.48 -18.80
N PRO A 46 -0.14 -17.52 -17.96
CA PRO A 46 0.06 -18.87 -18.47
C PRO A 46 -1.18 -19.32 -19.25
N GLU A 47 -1.00 -19.57 -20.55
CA GLU A 47 -2.04 -20.12 -21.41
C GLU A 47 -2.43 -21.51 -20.89
N LEU A 48 -3.66 -21.64 -20.38
CA LEU A 48 -4.22 -22.94 -20.04
C LEU A 48 -4.47 -23.71 -21.34
N VAL A 49 -3.50 -24.53 -21.74
CA VAL A 49 -3.67 -25.47 -22.85
C VAL A 49 -4.65 -26.56 -22.40
N GLU A 50 -5.85 -26.55 -22.96
CA GLU A 50 -6.82 -27.64 -22.82
C GLU A 50 -6.27 -28.89 -23.53
N LEU A 51 -5.97 -29.93 -22.75
CA LEU A 51 -5.43 -31.16 -23.28
C LEU A 51 -6.43 -31.82 -24.25
N ALA A 52 -6.05 -31.98 -25.51
CA ALA A 52 -6.94 -32.60 -26.50
C ALA A 52 -7.25 -34.05 -26.11
N PRO A 53 -8.46 -34.56 -26.42
CA PRO A 53 -8.85 -35.94 -26.09
C PRO A 53 -7.88 -36.99 -26.69
N GLU A 54 -7.24 -36.67 -27.82
CA GLU A 54 -6.26 -37.53 -28.49
C GLU A 54 -4.91 -37.62 -27.73
N ASP A 55 -4.54 -36.57 -27.00
CA ASP A 55 -3.33 -36.53 -26.18
C ASP A 55 -3.49 -37.35 -24.91
N ARG A 56 -4.72 -37.41 -24.37
CA ARG A 56 -5.08 -38.27 -23.22
C ARG A 56 -4.90 -39.75 -23.54
N ASP A 57 -5.25 -40.16 -24.76
CA ASP A 57 -5.07 -41.55 -25.22
C ASP A 57 -3.60 -41.87 -25.51
N THR A 58 -2.81 -40.88 -25.92
CA THR A 58 -1.37 -41.04 -26.12
C THR A 58 -0.63 -41.15 -24.80
N PHE A 59 -1.06 -40.41 -23.78
CA PHE A 59 -0.57 -40.54 -22.41
C PHE A 59 -0.91 -41.93 -21.82
N GLY A 60 -2.12 -42.43 -22.05
CA GLY A 60 -2.53 -43.79 -21.62
C GLY A 60 -1.75 -44.93 -22.27
N LYS A 61 -1.09 -44.71 -23.42
CA LYS A 61 -0.21 -45.72 -24.06
C LYS A 61 1.18 -45.78 -23.42
N PHE A 62 1.61 -44.74 -22.71
CA PHE A 62 2.92 -44.68 -22.06
C PHE A 62 2.92 -45.25 -20.63
N PHE A 63 1.76 -45.43 -20.02
CA PHE A 63 1.57 -46.05 -18.71
C PHE A 63 0.65 -47.28 -18.83
N PRO A 64 1.20 -48.51 -18.96
CA PRO A 64 0.42 -49.72 -18.87
C PRO A 64 -0.35 -49.74 -17.54
N ALA A 65 -1.59 -50.23 -17.55
CA ALA A 65 -2.53 -50.19 -16.41
C ALA A 65 -2.04 -50.88 -15.11
N GLU A 66 -0.85 -51.46 -15.11
CA GLU A 66 -0.18 -52.04 -13.94
C GLU A 66 0.58 -51.00 -13.11
N ASP A 67 0.89 -49.83 -13.68
CA ASP A 67 1.54 -48.69 -13.00
C ASP A 67 0.57 -47.50 -12.84
N ASP A 68 -0.74 -47.76 -12.69
CA ASP A 68 -1.71 -46.70 -12.38
C ASP A 68 -1.51 -46.24 -10.93
N PRO A 69 -1.01 -45.01 -10.68
CA PRO A 69 -0.79 -44.50 -9.33
C PRO A 69 -2.06 -44.49 -8.48
N SER A 70 -3.23 -44.51 -9.13
CA SER A 70 -4.54 -44.60 -8.50
C SER A 70 -4.80 -45.96 -7.86
N GLN A 71 -4.31 -47.05 -8.46
CA GLN A 71 -4.46 -48.41 -7.92
C GLN A 71 -3.48 -48.67 -6.78
N MET A 72 -2.23 -48.24 -6.91
CA MET A 72 -1.25 -48.29 -5.81
C MET A 72 -1.73 -47.48 -4.59
N LEU A 73 -2.36 -46.32 -4.82
CA LEU A 73 -2.95 -45.52 -3.75
C LEU A 73 -4.14 -46.24 -3.09
N LYS A 74 -4.97 -46.92 -3.88
CA LYS A 74 -6.13 -47.69 -3.38
C LYS A 74 -5.72 -48.91 -2.55
N GLU A 75 -4.64 -49.59 -2.92
CA GLU A 75 -4.08 -50.70 -2.14
C GLU A 75 -3.39 -50.21 -0.85
N SER A 76 -2.66 -49.11 -0.91
CA SER A 76 -1.99 -48.51 0.26
C SER A 76 -2.99 -48.00 1.31
N TRP A 77 -4.20 -47.61 0.88
CA TRP A 77 -5.27 -47.09 1.73
C TRP A 77 -6.39 -48.10 2.03
N GLY A 78 -6.12 -49.40 1.87
CA GLY A 78 -6.93 -50.47 2.49
C GLY A 78 -8.37 -50.59 1.98
N GLY A 79 -8.62 -50.33 0.71
CA GLY A 79 -9.96 -50.47 0.12
C GLY A 79 -10.29 -51.93 -0.27
N ALA A 80 -10.63 -52.77 0.71
CA ALA A 80 -11.37 -54.01 0.45
C ALA A 80 -12.88 -53.75 0.61
N ASP A 81 -13.64 -54.29 -0.33
CA ASP A 81 -15.09 -54.21 -0.43
C ASP A 81 -15.82 -54.93 0.72
N GLU A 82 -17.06 -54.52 0.94
CA GLU A 82 -18.11 -55.07 1.81
C GLU A 82 -18.22 -54.56 3.26
N GLY A 83 -19.39 -53.98 3.57
CA GLY A 83 -19.97 -53.99 4.91
C GLY A 83 -20.69 -52.71 5.30
N GLU A 84 -22.02 -52.74 5.25
CA GLU A 84 -22.91 -51.77 5.90
C GLU A 84 -22.50 -51.55 7.37
N GLN A 85 -22.01 -50.36 7.70
CA GLN A 85 -21.96 -49.85 9.06
C GLN A 85 -22.41 -48.38 9.05
N GLU A 86 -23.70 -48.18 9.31
CA GLU A 86 -24.21 -46.96 9.92
C GLU A 86 -23.65 -46.89 11.35
N GLU A 87 -22.41 -46.43 11.47
CA GLU A 87 -21.86 -45.99 12.75
C GLU A 87 -21.38 -44.55 12.62
N GLN A 88 -21.62 -43.79 13.68
CA GLN A 88 -21.46 -42.36 13.85
C GLN A 88 -20.04 -41.87 13.49
N GLY A 89 -19.73 -41.80 12.21
CA GLY A 89 -18.65 -40.98 11.69
C GLY A 89 -19.18 -39.56 11.70
N THR A 90 -18.56 -38.68 12.49
CA THR A 90 -18.71 -37.23 12.28
C THR A 90 -18.57 -36.97 10.79
N ASP A 91 -19.68 -36.61 10.16
CA ASP A 91 -19.81 -36.53 8.71
C ASP A 91 -18.61 -35.74 8.17
N LEU A 92 -17.65 -36.44 7.56
CA LEU A 92 -16.37 -35.85 7.18
C LEU A 92 -16.63 -34.75 6.16
N THR A 93 -17.68 -34.90 5.37
CA THR A 93 -18.27 -33.86 4.51
C THR A 93 -18.73 -32.64 5.31
N ALA A 94 -19.46 -32.80 6.42
CA ALA A 94 -19.80 -31.67 7.29
C ALA A 94 -18.58 -30.99 7.91
N LEU A 95 -17.57 -31.76 8.35
CA LEU A 95 -16.33 -31.19 8.90
C LEU A 95 -15.49 -30.50 7.83
N ILE A 96 -15.43 -31.05 6.61
CA ILE A 96 -14.73 -30.45 5.47
C ILE A 96 -15.46 -29.19 5.02
N LEU A 97 -16.79 -29.21 4.94
CA LEU A 97 -17.61 -28.03 4.60
C LEU A 97 -17.49 -26.94 5.67
N GLU A 98 -17.53 -27.30 6.95
CA GLU A 98 -17.31 -26.35 8.04
C GLU A 98 -15.88 -25.80 8.00
N ARG A 99 -14.89 -26.63 7.69
CA ARG A 99 -13.49 -26.22 7.61
C ARG A 99 -13.21 -25.32 6.41
N ILE A 100 -13.80 -25.63 5.25
CA ILE A 100 -13.77 -24.78 4.06
C ILE A 100 -14.48 -23.47 4.37
N ALA A 101 -15.67 -23.47 4.99
CA ALA A 101 -16.36 -22.23 5.36
C ALA A 101 -15.56 -21.37 6.37
N GLN A 102 -14.91 -21.99 7.36
CA GLN A 102 -14.01 -21.27 8.29
C GLN A 102 -12.75 -20.74 7.59
N PHE A 103 -12.24 -21.48 6.60
CA PHE A 103 -11.04 -21.11 5.86
C PHE A 103 -11.34 -20.04 4.81
N GLU A 104 -12.46 -20.13 4.11
CA GLU A 104 -13.00 -19.10 3.22
C GLU A 104 -13.41 -17.86 4.02
N ALA A 105 -13.99 -17.96 5.21
CA ALA A 105 -14.20 -16.79 6.09
C ALA A 105 -12.87 -16.14 6.54
N LYS A 106 -11.78 -16.91 6.59
CA LYS A 106 -10.43 -16.39 6.84
C LYS A 106 -9.73 -15.87 5.58
N GLN A 107 -10.00 -16.44 4.40
CA GLN A 107 -9.35 -16.13 3.12
C GLN A 107 -10.10 -15.12 2.25
N SER A 108 -11.41 -14.94 2.43
CA SER A 108 -12.25 -13.93 1.74
C SER A 108 -11.96 -12.48 2.17
N GLY A 109 -10.74 -12.22 2.65
CA GLY A 109 -10.29 -10.92 3.08
C GLY A 109 -10.82 -10.61 4.47
N GLN A 110 -10.09 -11.01 5.52
CA GLN A 110 -10.37 -10.51 6.85
C GLN A 110 -10.32 -8.97 6.81
N PRO A 111 -11.44 -8.26 7.02
CA PRO A 111 -11.40 -6.81 7.14
C PRO A 111 -10.44 -6.39 8.26
N GLY A 112 -10.19 -7.27 9.25
CA GLY A 112 -9.25 -7.05 10.35
C GLY A 112 -7.82 -6.73 9.91
N ALA A 113 -7.26 -7.39 8.88
CA ALA A 113 -5.87 -7.13 8.49
C ALA A 113 -5.68 -5.74 7.87
N VAL A 114 -6.63 -5.32 7.02
CA VAL A 114 -6.66 -3.98 6.43
C VAL A 114 -6.92 -2.94 7.53
N LEU A 115 -7.90 -3.18 8.40
CA LEU A 115 -8.20 -2.34 9.56
C LEU A 115 -6.96 -2.13 10.43
N ASP A 116 -6.23 -3.18 10.77
CA ASP A 116 -5.04 -3.12 11.62
C ASP A 116 -3.91 -2.30 10.96
N VAL A 117 -3.69 -2.47 9.66
CA VAL A 117 -2.67 -1.73 8.92
C VAL A 117 -3.01 -0.23 8.88
N TYR A 118 -4.23 0.13 8.52
CA TYR A 118 -4.65 1.53 8.44
C TYR A 118 -4.79 2.18 9.82
N THR A 119 -5.14 1.42 10.86
CA THR A 119 -5.10 1.89 12.25
C THR A 119 -3.67 2.25 12.67
N LYS A 120 -2.68 1.41 12.34
CA LYS A 120 -1.27 1.70 12.60
C LYS A 120 -0.79 2.92 11.81
N ILE A 121 -1.24 3.09 10.57
CA ILE A 121 -0.94 4.28 9.76
C ILE A 121 -1.49 5.54 10.42
N GLY A 122 -2.74 5.53 10.92
CA GLY A 122 -3.31 6.65 11.67
C GLY A 122 -2.46 7.05 12.88
N LEU A 123 -1.91 6.07 13.62
CA LEU A 123 -0.99 6.30 14.75
C LEU A 123 0.36 6.89 14.33
N ILE A 124 0.80 6.66 13.08
CA ILE A 124 2.01 7.27 12.52
C ILE A 124 1.70 8.72 12.11
N LEU A 125 0.56 8.95 11.44
CA LEU A 125 0.14 10.27 10.98
C LEU A 125 -0.13 11.24 12.13
N SER A 126 -0.56 10.75 13.29
CA SER A 126 -0.78 11.58 14.47
C SER A 126 0.48 12.16 15.11
N ARG A 127 1.66 11.60 14.80
CA ARG A 127 2.96 12.09 15.29
C ARG A 127 3.91 12.51 14.16
N TYR A 128 3.43 12.50 12.93
CA TYR A 128 4.24 12.76 11.75
C TYR A 128 4.72 14.22 11.71
N LYS A 129 5.98 14.42 11.33
CA LYS A 129 6.61 15.75 11.17
C LYS A 129 7.24 15.89 9.79
N SER A 130 8.00 14.89 9.37
CA SER A 130 8.73 14.84 8.11
C SER A 130 9.03 13.38 7.73
N GLY A 131 9.42 13.17 6.47
CA GLY A 131 9.84 11.86 5.95
C GLY A 131 8.94 11.34 4.83
N LYS A 132 9.13 10.06 4.47
CA LYS A 132 8.30 9.41 3.45
C LYS A 132 7.05 8.82 4.12
N LEU A 133 5.88 9.07 3.55
CA LEU A 133 4.65 8.41 3.99
C LEU A 133 4.66 6.90 3.66
N PRO A 134 4.01 6.07 4.49
CA PRO A 134 3.91 4.62 4.25
C PRO A 134 3.34 4.31 2.86
N LYS A 135 3.87 3.26 2.20
CA LYS A 135 3.41 2.84 0.86
C LYS A 135 1.88 2.62 0.79
N PRO A 136 1.23 1.94 1.76
CA PRO A 136 -0.23 1.72 1.70
C PRO A 136 -1.05 3.01 1.77
N PHE A 137 -0.50 4.07 2.35
CA PHE A 137 -1.15 5.39 2.38
C PHE A 137 -1.01 6.12 1.03
N LYS A 138 0.12 5.97 0.34
CA LYS A 138 0.35 6.61 -0.97
C LYS A 138 -0.56 6.07 -2.08
N ILE A 139 -0.89 4.78 -2.02
CA ILE A 139 -1.79 4.15 -2.98
C ILE A 139 -3.27 4.35 -2.63
N LEU A 140 -3.58 4.91 -1.46
CA LEU A 140 -4.94 5.05 -0.95
C LEU A 140 -5.93 5.69 -1.94
N PRO A 141 -5.58 6.76 -2.69
CA PRO A 141 -6.50 7.36 -3.66
C PRO A 141 -6.83 6.44 -4.86
N THR A 142 -6.07 5.38 -5.08
CA THR A 142 -6.27 4.43 -6.19
C THR A 142 -7.18 3.27 -5.77
N VAL A 143 -7.35 3.05 -4.46
CA VAL A 143 -8.13 1.93 -3.93
C VAL A 143 -9.64 2.25 -4.04
N PRO A 144 -10.49 1.29 -4.40
CA PRO A 144 -11.95 1.45 -4.30
C PRO A 144 -12.35 1.69 -2.84
N ASN A 145 -13.41 2.46 -2.61
CA ASN A 145 -13.92 2.80 -1.27
C ASN A 145 -12.87 3.43 -0.33
N TRP A 146 -11.92 4.19 -0.89
CA TRP A 146 -10.85 4.85 -0.13
C TRP A 146 -11.35 5.75 1.00
N GLU A 147 -12.57 6.31 0.88
CA GLU A 147 -13.20 7.17 1.89
C GLU A 147 -13.38 6.43 3.21
N GLN A 148 -13.93 5.21 3.18
CA GLN A 148 -14.10 4.37 4.38
C GLN A 148 -12.74 3.99 4.98
N ILE A 149 -11.75 3.72 4.12
CA ILE A 149 -10.41 3.37 4.58
C ILE A 149 -9.73 4.57 5.25
N LEU A 150 -9.94 5.77 4.71
CA LEU A 150 -9.43 7.02 5.25
C LEU A 150 -9.97 7.30 6.64
N GLU A 151 -11.27 7.06 6.89
CA GLU A 151 -11.88 7.25 8.21
C GLU A 151 -11.20 6.41 9.31
N ILE A 152 -10.77 5.17 8.98
CA ILE A 152 -10.02 4.30 9.92
C ILE A 152 -8.72 4.97 10.37
N THR A 153 -8.06 5.72 9.48
CA THR A 153 -6.80 6.40 9.80
C THR A 153 -6.98 7.64 10.67
N ARG A 154 -8.23 8.02 11.01
CA ARG A 154 -8.59 9.13 11.90
C ARG A 154 -7.97 10.47 11.50
N PRO A 155 -8.47 11.09 10.42
CA PRO A 155 -7.96 12.38 9.92
C PRO A 155 -8.07 13.52 10.95
N ASP A 156 -9.00 13.43 11.89
CA ASP A 156 -9.15 14.32 13.05
C ASP A 156 -7.89 14.38 13.93
N LYS A 157 -7.07 13.33 13.95
CA LYS A 157 -5.86 13.27 14.81
C LYS A 157 -4.57 13.50 14.06
N TRP A 158 -4.63 13.80 12.77
CA TRP A 158 -3.44 14.02 11.99
C TRP A 158 -2.74 15.31 12.38
N THR A 159 -1.41 15.30 12.28
CA THR A 159 -0.65 16.56 12.40
C THR A 159 -0.88 17.46 11.18
N PRO A 160 -0.73 18.79 11.32
CA PRO A 160 -0.78 19.70 10.18
C PRO A 160 0.19 19.31 9.04
N ASN A 161 1.36 18.79 9.39
CA ASN A 161 2.37 18.31 8.44
C ASN A 161 1.88 17.08 7.67
N ALA A 162 1.21 16.14 8.34
CA ALA A 162 0.63 14.96 7.70
C ALA A 162 -0.50 15.35 6.74
N CYS A 163 -1.35 16.30 7.16
CA CYS A 163 -2.42 16.83 6.34
C CYS A 163 -1.87 17.41 5.02
N TYR A 164 -0.81 18.22 5.09
CA TYR A 164 -0.17 18.77 3.89
C TYR A 164 0.33 17.70 2.91
N GLU A 165 1.05 16.69 3.39
CA GLU A 165 1.56 15.62 2.54
C GLU A 165 0.44 14.73 1.98
N ALA A 166 -0.62 14.49 2.77
CA ALA A 166 -1.81 13.83 2.28
C ALA A 166 -2.47 14.64 1.16
N THR A 167 -2.65 15.95 1.33
CA THR A 167 -3.21 16.83 0.29
C THR A 167 -2.41 16.75 -1.01
N ARG A 168 -1.07 16.71 -0.95
CA ARG A 168 -0.23 16.56 -2.15
C ARG A 168 -0.51 15.25 -2.91
N ILE A 169 -0.76 14.17 -2.18
CA ILE A 169 -1.06 12.85 -2.76
C ILE A 169 -2.46 12.82 -3.36
N PHE A 170 -3.46 13.36 -2.68
CA PHE A 170 -4.86 13.30 -3.12
C PHE A 170 -5.17 14.28 -4.26
N VAL A 171 -4.61 15.49 -4.23
CA VAL A 171 -4.87 16.53 -5.24
C VAL A 171 -4.21 16.23 -6.59
N SER A 172 -3.15 15.41 -6.62
CA SER A 172 -2.51 14.99 -7.89
C SER A 172 -3.35 13.99 -8.69
N ARG A 173 -4.37 13.37 -8.08
CA ARG A 173 -5.21 12.33 -8.69
C ARG A 173 -6.41 12.94 -9.44
N THR A 174 -7.49 12.19 -9.58
CA THR A 174 -8.69 12.66 -10.29
C THR A 174 -9.34 13.83 -9.54
N PRO A 175 -9.95 14.80 -10.25
CA PRO A 175 -10.55 15.98 -9.61
C PRO A 175 -11.68 15.62 -8.64
N ILE A 176 -12.42 14.54 -8.90
CA ILE A 176 -13.50 14.04 -8.04
C ILE A 176 -12.93 13.60 -6.68
N ILE A 177 -11.85 12.82 -6.69
CA ILE A 177 -11.18 12.34 -5.47
C ILE A 177 -10.59 13.51 -4.69
N ALA A 178 -9.96 14.46 -5.39
CA ALA A 178 -9.41 15.66 -4.78
C ALA A 178 -10.50 16.51 -4.09
N GLN A 179 -11.64 16.72 -4.75
CA GLN A 179 -12.77 17.48 -4.20
C GLN A 179 -13.31 16.82 -2.93
N ARG A 180 -13.55 15.51 -2.95
CA ARG A 180 -14.03 14.75 -1.78
C ARG A 180 -13.04 14.81 -0.62
N PHE A 181 -11.75 14.64 -0.89
CA PHE A 181 -10.72 14.75 0.15
C PHE A 181 -10.68 16.14 0.78
N VAL A 182 -10.76 17.20 -0.03
CA VAL A 182 -10.77 18.58 0.47
C VAL A 182 -12.00 18.85 1.33
N GLU A 183 -13.17 18.39 0.89
CA GLU A 183 -14.44 18.53 1.62
C GLU A 183 -14.42 17.79 2.96
N MET A 184 -14.03 16.51 2.97
CA MET A 184 -14.13 15.65 4.16
C MET A 184 -13.00 15.86 5.17
N VAL A 185 -11.78 16.21 4.73
CA VAL A 185 -10.60 16.24 5.61
C VAL A 185 -10.05 17.65 5.76
N LEU A 186 -9.70 18.31 4.65
CA LEU A 186 -8.96 19.57 4.71
C LEU A 186 -9.82 20.71 5.26
N LEU A 187 -11.08 20.81 4.82
CA LEU A 187 -12.00 21.87 5.24
C LEU A 187 -12.35 21.76 6.73
N GLU A 188 -12.70 20.56 7.21
CA GLU A 188 -12.96 20.32 8.62
C GLU A 188 -11.73 20.66 9.47
N LYS A 189 -10.52 20.25 9.05
CA LYS A 189 -9.30 20.57 9.79
C LYS A 189 -8.96 22.05 9.86
N VAL A 190 -9.16 22.78 8.77
CA VAL A 190 -8.94 24.23 8.74
C VAL A 190 -9.95 24.94 9.64
N ARG A 191 -11.21 24.49 9.64
CA ARG A 191 -12.26 25.05 10.48
C ARG A 191 -11.97 24.86 11.97
N GLU A 192 -11.55 23.66 12.37
CA GLU A 192 -11.16 23.35 13.75
C GLU A 192 -9.98 24.22 14.22
N ASP A 193 -8.91 24.31 13.41
CA ASP A 193 -7.69 25.05 13.75
C ASP A 193 -7.96 26.55 13.92
N ILE A 194 -8.78 27.14 13.03
CA ILE A 194 -9.19 28.55 13.12
C ILE A 194 -10.07 28.78 14.35
N HIS A 195 -11.01 27.87 14.64
CA HIS A 195 -11.90 28.02 15.79
C HIS A 195 -11.13 27.94 17.12
N GLU A 196 -10.10 27.09 17.21
CA GLU A 196 -9.31 26.91 18.43
C GLU A 196 -8.26 28.01 18.62
N THR A 197 -7.47 28.31 17.60
CA THR A 197 -6.27 29.16 17.73
C THR A 197 -6.43 30.57 17.16
N ASN A 198 -7.52 30.83 16.41
CA ASN A 198 -7.76 32.06 15.63
C ASN A 198 -6.66 32.40 14.61
N HIS A 199 -5.71 31.50 14.38
CA HIS A 199 -4.61 31.65 13.43
C HIS A 199 -4.47 30.35 12.64
N LEU A 200 -4.20 30.43 11.34
CA LEU A 200 -4.07 29.21 10.53
C LEU A 200 -2.64 28.68 10.56
N ASN A 201 -2.48 27.39 10.88
CA ASN A 201 -1.18 26.73 10.79
C ASN A 201 -0.57 26.85 9.37
N VAL A 202 0.73 27.13 9.29
CA VAL A 202 1.44 27.30 8.01
C VAL A 202 1.32 26.07 7.10
N HIS A 203 1.31 24.86 7.65
CA HIS A 203 1.18 23.64 6.85
C HIS A 203 -0.24 23.46 6.29
N LEU A 204 -1.28 23.82 7.06
CA LEU A 204 -2.66 23.83 6.57
C LEU A 204 -2.86 24.91 5.50
N PHE A 205 -2.25 26.08 5.67
CA PHE A 205 -2.24 27.11 4.63
C PHE A 205 -1.54 26.64 3.35
N LYS A 206 -0.38 26.00 3.46
CA LYS A 206 0.31 25.38 2.31
C LYS A 206 -0.56 24.30 1.65
N ALA A 207 -1.30 23.51 2.44
CA ALA A 207 -2.21 22.49 1.95
C ALA A 207 -3.35 23.12 1.13
N LEU A 208 -3.97 24.19 1.63
CA LEU A 208 -4.99 24.93 0.88
C LEU A 208 -4.46 25.49 -0.44
N LYS A 209 -3.29 26.15 -0.42
CA LYS A 209 -2.67 26.63 -1.66
C LYS A 209 -2.42 25.50 -2.66
N LYS A 210 -2.03 24.32 -2.18
CA LYS A 210 -1.79 23.16 -3.04
C LYS A 210 -3.09 22.55 -3.58
N ALA A 211 -4.16 22.53 -2.78
CA ALA A 211 -5.48 22.09 -3.21
C ALA A 211 -6.05 22.96 -4.35
N LEU A 212 -5.75 24.25 -4.34
CA LEU A 212 -6.20 25.20 -5.38
C LEU A 212 -5.43 25.07 -6.71
N TYR A 213 -4.30 24.35 -6.74
CA TYR A 213 -3.45 24.26 -7.93
C TYR A 213 -4.09 23.49 -9.09
N LYS A 214 -5.08 22.64 -8.79
CA LYS A 214 -5.96 22.04 -9.78
C LYS A 214 -7.27 22.80 -9.64
N PRO A 215 -7.45 23.98 -10.27
CA PRO A 215 -8.75 24.59 -10.29
C PRO A 215 -9.65 23.53 -10.91
N ALA A 216 -10.63 23.05 -10.13
CA ALA A 216 -11.82 22.51 -10.76
C ALA A 216 -12.15 23.52 -11.85
N HIS A 217 -12.07 23.10 -13.12
CA HIS A 217 -12.72 23.81 -14.19
C HIS A 217 -14.07 24.16 -13.61
N SER A 218 -14.32 25.44 -13.39
CA SER A 218 -15.57 25.91 -12.86
C SER A 218 -16.60 25.63 -13.94
N SER A 219 -17.05 24.38 -14.06
CA SER A 219 -18.37 24.03 -14.53
C SER A 219 -19.32 24.49 -13.42
N ARG A 220 -19.36 25.82 -13.26
CA ARG A 220 -20.59 26.51 -12.94
C ARG A 220 -21.47 26.22 -14.13
N ASP A 221 -22.22 25.14 -13.97
CA ASP A 221 -23.13 24.61 -14.95
C ASP A 221 -24.01 25.75 -15.48
N SER A 222 -23.96 25.89 -16.79
CA SER A 222 -24.73 26.84 -17.55
C SER A 222 -26.05 26.17 -17.87
N SER A 223 -26.97 26.07 -16.90
CA SER A 223 -28.34 25.65 -17.19
C SER A 223 -29.34 26.04 -16.10
N SER A 224 -30.10 27.11 -16.37
CA SER A 224 -31.57 27.13 -16.39
C SER A 224 -31.96 28.53 -16.88
N HIS A 225 -32.26 28.72 -18.16
CA HIS A 225 -33.65 28.76 -18.68
C HIS A 225 -34.62 29.41 -17.70
N ASP A 226 -34.91 30.70 -17.95
CA ASP A 226 -36.27 31.24 -18.06
C ASP A 226 -36.26 32.30 -19.18
#